data_AF-A0AA88GU54-F1
#
_entry.id   AF-A0AA88GU54-F1
#
_cell.length_a   1.000
_cell.length_b   1.000
_cell.length_c   1.000
_cell.angle_alpha   90.00
_cell.angle_beta   90.00
_cell.angle_gamma   90.00
#
_symmetry.space_group_name_H-M   'P 1'
#
loop_
_entity.id
_entity.type
_entity.pdbx_description
1 polymer ?
#
loop_
_entity_poly.entity_id
_entity_poly.type
_entity_poly.pdbx_seq_one_letter_code
_entity_poly.pdbx_strand_id
1 'polypeptide(L)'
;MNEEIALEYFCNRTNPFYSKKSVNETVRMQQIGNIDRNALLESTEGIRYSIDSKRSKPPTLYIVKKEKVEKKDKNNPKLLNLYYIAAGIVYQSPSIYDVIQARSFNALNLLNQTFKEIQPFVEYSADDTTNLKSPAQPEDQNMEDEIYVGSIPPYSMQMQNHVSKLIDMIDMQTNALIQEKQNRIQQQQQQLMATMSTTSGTEVVLPPNPPHF
;
A
#
# COMPACT_ATOMS: atom_id res chain seq x y z
N MET A 1 -13.47 -0.97 -28.73
CA MET A 1 -13.93 -1.67 -27.51
C MET A 1 -14.84 -0.70 -26.77
N ASN A 2 -15.98 -1.15 -26.24
CA ASN A 2 -16.83 -0.35 -25.34
C ASN A 2 -16.66 -0.91 -23.91
N GLU A 3 -17.24 -0.27 -22.89
CA GLU A 3 -17.08 -0.71 -21.49
C GLU A 3 -17.68 -2.10 -21.23
N GLU A 4 -18.80 -2.43 -21.88
CA GLU A 4 -19.48 -3.73 -21.74
C GLU A 4 -18.64 -4.88 -22.33
N ILE A 5 -18.11 -4.71 -23.54
CA ILE A 5 -17.17 -5.65 -24.18
C ILE A 5 -15.86 -5.71 -23.39
N ALA A 6 -15.41 -4.61 -22.78
CA ALA A 6 -14.22 -4.61 -21.91
C ALA A 6 -14.42 -5.47 -20.67
N LEU A 7 -15.60 -5.36 -20.02
CA LEU A 7 -15.95 -6.21 -18.89
C LEU A 7 -16.11 -7.67 -19.30
N GLU A 8 -16.76 -7.94 -20.45
CA GLU A 8 -16.91 -9.30 -20.97
C GLU A 8 -15.57 -9.94 -21.31
N TYR A 9 -14.68 -9.19 -21.95
CA TYR A 9 -13.30 -9.59 -22.22
C TYR A 9 -12.55 -9.94 -20.93
N PHE A 10 -12.68 -9.10 -19.90
CA PHE A 10 -12.11 -9.39 -18.59
C PHE A 10 -12.70 -10.67 -17.97
N CYS A 11 -14.01 -10.89 -18.10
CA CYS A 11 -14.73 -12.07 -17.60
C CYS A 11 -14.53 -13.34 -18.46
N ASN A 12 -13.54 -13.37 -19.34
CA ASN A 12 -13.18 -14.59 -20.05
C ASN A 12 -12.58 -15.62 -19.10
N ARG A 13 -12.97 -16.90 -19.25
CA ARG A 13 -12.45 -18.02 -18.42
C ARG A 13 -10.96 -18.29 -18.63
N THR A 14 -10.39 -17.79 -19.73
CA THR A 14 -8.94 -17.84 -19.99
C THR A 14 -8.16 -16.83 -19.17
N ASN A 15 -8.81 -15.77 -18.67
CA ASN A 15 -8.17 -14.75 -17.85
C ASN A 15 -7.86 -15.32 -16.45
N PRO A 16 -6.59 -15.41 -16.03
CA PRO A 16 -6.22 -15.92 -14.71
C PRO A 16 -6.70 -15.03 -13.56
N PHE A 17 -6.94 -13.74 -13.83
CA PHE A 17 -7.44 -12.80 -12.83
C PHE A 17 -8.95 -12.93 -12.59
N TYR A 18 -9.67 -13.61 -13.49
CA TYR A 18 -11.10 -13.81 -13.37
C TYR A 18 -11.42 -15.04 -12.51
N SER A 19 -12.32 -14.85 -11.54
CA SER A 19 -12.75 -15.93 -10.64
C SER A 19 -14.08 -16.51 -11.11
N LYS A 20 -14.11 -17.82 -11.36
CA LYS A 20 -15.34 -18.57 -11.68
C LYS A 20 -16.35 -18.64 -10.53
N LYS A 21 -15.91 -18.31 -9.30
CA LYS A 21 -16.79 -18.20 -8.11
C LYS A 21 -17.36 -16.80 -7.93
N SER A 22 -17.11 -15.89 -8.88
CA SER A 22 -17.62 -14.52 -8.81
C SER A 22 -19.12 -14.46 -9.09
N VAL A 23 -19.77 -13.43 -8.54
CA VAL A 23 -21.18 -13.13 -8.83
C VAL A 23 -21.38 -12.93 -10.34
N ASN A 24 -20.40 -12.35 -11.03
CA ASN A 24 -20.44 -12.19 -12.49
C ASN A 24 -20.62 -13.52 -13.24
N GLU A 25 -19.99 -14.61 -12.79
CA GLU A 25 -20.17 -15.92 -13.43
C GLU A 25 -21.54 -16.50 -13.10
N THR A 26 -22.00 -16.36 -11.84
CA THR A 26 -23.35 -16.79 -11.43
C THR A 26 -24.43 -16.09 -12.26
N VAL A 27 -24.35 -14.77 -12.42
CA VAL A 27 -25.31 -14.00 -13.20
C VAL A 27 -25.23 -14.35 -14.69
N ARG A 28 -24.02 -14.59 -15.22
CA ARG A 28 -23.82 -15.07 -16.60
C ARG A 28 -24.50 -16.42 -16.84
N MET A 29 -24.40 -17.35 -15.89
CA MET A 29 -25.03 -18.67 -15.99
C MET A 29 -26.55 -18.62 -15.93
N GLN A 30 -27.11 -17.66 -15.19
CA GLN A 30 -28.56 -17.52 -15.05
C GLN A 30 -29.25 -16.96 -16.31
N GLN A 31 -28.49 -16.54 -17.33
CA GLN A 31 -29.02 -16.02 -18.61
C GLN A 31 -30.06 -14.90 -18.44
N ILE A 32 -29.93 -14.14 -17.36
CA ILE A 32 -30.83 -13.04 -17.04
C ILE A 32 -30.54 -11.87 -18.00
N GLY A 33 -31.58 -11.26 -18.57
CA GLY A 33 -31.46 -10.15 -19.51
C GLY A 33 -30.67 -8.96 -18.94
N ASN A 34 -30.19 -8.07 -19.82
CA ASN A 34 -29.26 -6.99 -19.44
C ASN A 34 -29.78 -6.03 -18.35
N ILE A 35 -31.10 -5.82 -18.26
CA ILE A 35 -31.70 -4.92 -17.25
C ILE A 35 -31.63 -5.53 -15.85
N ASP A 36 -31.95 -6.81 -15.72
CA ASP A 36 -31.97 -7.53 -14.44
C ASP A 36 -30.55 -7.93 -13.98
N ARG A 37 -29.59 -8.02 -14.92
CA ARG A 37 -28.19 -8.35 -14.62
C ARG A 37 -27.55 -7.37 -13.64
N ASN A 38 -27.71 -6.07 -13.85
CA ASN A 38 -27.08 -5.06 -12.98
C ASN A 38 -27.71 -5.04 -11.59
N ALA A 39 -29.04 -5.09 -11.50
CA ALA A 39 -29.76 -5.17 -10.22
C ALA A 39 -29.38 -6.43 -9.42
N LEU A 40 -29.17 -7.55 -10.10
CA LEU A 40 -28.74 -8.78 -9.45
C LEU A 40 -27.28 -8.72 -8.96
N LEU A 41 -26.37 -8.11 -9.75
CA LEU A 41 -24.98 -7.88 -9.34
C LEU A 41 -24.86 -6.94 -8.14
N GLU A 42 -25.80 -6.02 -7.97
CA GLU A 42 -25.86 -5.10 -6.83
C GLU A 42 -26.49 -5.73 -5.59
N SER A 43 -27.50 -6.59 -5.76
CA SER A 43 -28.22 -7.20 -4.64
C SER A 43 -27.53 -8.45 -4.05
N THR A 44 -26.67 -9.11 -4.84
CA THR A 44 -25.99 -10.36 -4.46
C THR A 44 -24.68 -10.12 -3.72
N GLU A 45 -24.46 -10.86 -2.63
CA GLU A 45 -23.20 -10.83 -1.87
C GLU A 45 -22.10 -11.67 -2.53
N GLY A 46 -20.84 -11.28 -2.33
CA GLY A 46 -19.68 -12.01 -2.84
C GLY A 46 -18.71 -11.13 -3.64
N ILE A 47 -17.87 -11.79 -4.44
CA ILE A 47 -16.87 -11.11 -5.27
C ILE A 47 -17.51 -10.72 -6.60
N ARG A 48 -17.39 -9.44 -6.95
CA ARG A 48 -17.86 -8.92 -8.24
C ARG A 48 -16.78 -8.12 -8.96
N TYR A 49 -16.92 -8.06 -10.27
CA TYR A 49 -16.11 -7.27 -11.18
C TYR A 49 -16.96 -6.21 -11.86
N SER A 50 -16.50 -4.97 -11.86
CA SER A 50 -17.18 -3.83 -12.49
C SER A 50 -16.17 -2.90 -13.15
N ILE A 51 -16.59 -2.19 -14.20
CA ILE A 51 -15.77 -1.15 -14.82
C ILE A 51 -15.85 0.11 -13.95
N ASP A 52 -14.70 0.75 -13.73
CA ASP A 52 -14.64 2.09 -13.16
C ASP A 52 -14.69 3.12 -14.28
N SER A 53 -15.90 3.55 -14.66
CA SER A 53 -16.09 4.54 -15.73
C SER A 53 -15.50 5.92 -15.38
N LYS A 54 -15.24 6.22 -14.10
CA LYS A 54 -14.61 7.50 -13.68
C LYS A 54 -13.11 7.51 -13.95
N ARG A 55 -12.43 6.39 -13.72
CA ARG A 55 -10.97 6.29 -13.93
C ARG A 55 -10.59 5.73 -15.31
N SER A 56 -11.50 5.04 -15.98
CA SER A 56 -11.27 4.51 -17.33
C SER A 56 -11.13 5.62 -18.36
N LYS A 57 -10.33 5.37 -19.40
CA LYS A 57 -10.13 6.27 -20.55
C LYS A 57 -10.31 5.47 -21.86
N PRO A 58 -11.56 5.23 -22.28
CA PRO A 58 -11.81 4.55 -23.54
C PRO A 58 -11.26 5.33 -24.75
N PRO A 59 -10.72 4.67 -25.79
CA PRO A 59 -10.56 3.22 -25.94
C PRO A 59 -9.23 2.67 -25.39
N THR A 60 -8.34 3.53 -24.91
CA THR A 60 -6.94 3.19 -24.60
C THR A 60 -6.77 2.38 -23.31
N LEU A 61 -7.61 2.66 -22.31
CA LEU A 61 -7.47 2.10 -20.97
C LEU A 61 -8.84 1.84 -20.35
N TYR A 62 -9.07 0.61 -19.90
CA TYR A 62 -10.22 0.26 -19.06
C TYR A 62 -9.74 -0.17 -17.69
N ILE A 63 -10.39 0.31 -16.64
CA ILE A 63 -10.09 -0.06 -15.26
C ILE A 63 -11.22 -0.92 -14.74
N VAL A 64 -10.87 -2.14 -14.34
CA VAL A 64 -11.78 -3.11 -13.73
C VAL A 64 -11.52 -3.15 -12.24
N LYS A 65 -12.56 -2.99 -11.44
CA LYS A 65 -12.53 -3.14 -9.98
C LYS A 65 -12.91 -4.56 -9.62
N LYS A 66 -12.18 -5.15 -8.69
CA LYS A 66 -12.59 -6.34 -7.95
C LYS A 66 -13.05 -5.92 -6.58
N GLU A 67 -14.33 -6.12 -6.32
CA GLU A 67 -14.99 -5.71 -5.10
C GLU A 67 -15.54 -6.94 -4.37
N LYS A 68 -15.57 -6.88 -3.05
CA LYS A 68 -16.29 -7.84 -2.20
C LYS A 68 -17.45 -7.12 -1.54
N VAL A 69 -18.66 -7.61 -1.81
CA VAL A 69 -19.89 -7.17 -1.15
C VAL A 69 -20.16 -8.13 -0.01
N GLU A 70 -20.34 -7.59 1.20
CA GLU A 70 -20.72 -8.37 2.38
C GLU A 70 -22.18 -8.09 2.75
N LYS A 71 -22.87 -9.07 3.34
CA LYS A 71 -24.30 -8.98 3.69
C LYS A 71 -24.66 -7.73 4.50
N LYS A 72 -23.77 -7.33 5.40
CA LYS A 72 -23.96 -6.20 6.33
C LYS A 72 -23.68 -4.84 5.67
N ASP A 73 -22.86 -4.80 4.63
CA ASP A 73 -22.34 -3.56 4.02
C ASP A 73 -22.62 -3.51 2.50
N LYS A 74 -23.87 -3.76 2.09
CA LYS A 74 -24.25 -3.74 0.66
C LYS A 74 -23.96 -2.40 -0.02
N ASN A 75 -24.09 -1.30 0.71
CA ASN A 75 -23.93 0.05 0.16
C ASN A 75 -22.46 0.49 0.05
N ASN A 76 -21.52 -0.23 0.69
CA ASN A 76 -20.11 0.12 0.66
C ASN A 76 -19.24 -1.12 0.36
N PRO A 77 -19.16 -1.53 -0.92
CA PRO A 77 -18.34 -2.69 -1.32
C PRO A 77 -16.87 -2.46 -0.99
N LYS A 78 -16.21 -3.47 -0.41
CA LYS A 78 -14.77 -3.42 -0.14
C LYS A 78 -13.99 -3.63 -1.43
N LEU A 79 -13.23 -2.62 -1.85
CA LEU A 79 -12.30 -2.75 -2.97
C LEU A 79 -11.17 -3.71 -2.57
N LEU A 80 -11.02 -4.80 -3.33
CA LEU A 80 -9.96 -5.78 -3.13
C LEU A 80 -8.76 -5.51 -4.04
N ASN A 81 -9.02 -5.20 -5.30
CA ASN A 81 -7.95 -4.95 -6.27
C ASN A 81 -8.44 -4.19 -7.51
N LEU A 82 -7.49 -3.62 -8.24
CA LEU A 82 -7.71 -2.98 -9.54
C LEU A 82 -6.96 -3.75 -10.62
N TYR A 83 -7.59 -3.84 -11.79
CA TYR A 83 -7.00 -4.38 -13.00
C TYR A 83 -7.15 -3.34 -14.10
N TYR A 84 -6.19 -3.28 -15.01
CA TYR A 84 -6.26 -2.43 -16.17
C TYR A 84 -6.13 -3.25 -17.45
N ILE A 85 -6.98 -2.93 -18.41
CA ILE A 85 -6.94 -3.49 -19.76
C ILE A 85 -6.31 -2.41 -20.63
N ALA A 86 -5.09 -2.64 -21.08
CA ALA A 86 -4.33 -1.74 -21.94
C ALA A 86 -3.82 -2.53 -23.15
N ALA A 87 -4.04 -2.01 -24.35
CA ALA A 87 -3.64 -2.66 -25.61
C ALA A 87 -4.09 -4.14 -25.74
N GLY A 88 -5.25 -4.50 -25.18
CA GLY A 88 -5.77 -5.87 -25.22
C GLY A 88 -5.05 -6.85 -24.29
N ILE A 89 -4.29 -6.36 -23.30
CA ILE A 89 -3.66 -7.17 -22.26
C ILE A 89 -4.22 -6.75 -20.90
N VAL A 90 -4.52 -7.73 -20.05
CA VAL A 90 -4.98 -7.51 -18.67
C VAL A 90 -3.78 -7.49 -17.73
N TYR A 91 -3.68 -6.43 -16.94
CA TYR A 91 -2.66 -6.29 -15.92
C TYR A 91 -3.31 -6.08 -14.55
N GLN A 92 -2.66 -6.63 -13.52
CA GLN A 92 -3.02 -6.36 -12.13
C GLN A 92 -2.32 -5.10 -11.64
N SER A 93 -3.04 -4.22 -10.95
CA SER A 93 -2.45 -3.08 -10.24
C SER A 93 -1.66 -3.59 -9.03
N PRO A 94 -0.41 -3.14 -8.82
CA PRO A 94 0.29 -3.41 -7.58
C PRO A 94 -0.34 -2.63 -6.42
N SER A 95 -0.16 -3.11 -5.19
CA SER A 95 -0.45 -2.31 -4.00
C SER A 95 0.61 -1.21 -3.85
N ILE A 96 0.23 -0.08 -3.26
CA ILE A 96 1.19 0.97 -2.91
C ILE A 96 2.30 0.44 -2.00
N TYR A 97 1.96 -0.50 -1.11
CA TYR A 97 2.92 -1.16 -0.23
C TYR A 97 3.99 -1.91 -1.04
N ASP A 98 3.57 -2.72 -2.02
CA ASP A 98 4.48 -3.52 -2.85
C ASP A 98 5.43 -2.61 -3.64
N VAL A 99 4.91 -1.50 -4.17
CA VAL A 99 5.71 -0.53 -4.93
C VAL A 99 6.76 0.14 -4.04
N ILE A 100 6.36 0.58 -2.83
CA ILE A 100 7.29 1.21 -1.88
C ILE A 100 8.33 0.20 -1.41
N GLN A 101 7.91 -1.01 -1.04
CA GLN A 101 8.79 -2.07 -0.59
C GLN A 101 9.85 -2.40 -1.63
N ALA A 102 9.43 -2.62 -2.89
CA ALA A 102 10.35 -2.94 -3.98
C ALA A 102 11.36 -1.81 -4.24
N ARG A 103 10.90 -0.55 -4.23
CA ARG A 103 11.79 0.61 -4.44
C ARG A 103 12.80 0.78 -3.31
N SER A 104 12.35 0.71 -2.06
CA SER A 104 13.22 0.82 -0.89
C SER A 104 14.23 -0.32 -0.84
N PHE A 105 13.78 -1.56 -1.10
CA PHE A 105 14.65 -2.72 -1.16
C PHE A 105 15.71 -2.57 -2.26
N ASN A 106 15.32 -2.15 -3.47
CA ASN A 106 16.26 -1.94 -4.58
C ASN A 106 17.30 -0.86 -4.25
N ALA A 107 16.89 0.25 -3.63
CA ALA A 107 17.80 1.30 -3.22
C ALA A 107 18.81 0.80 -2.16
N LEU A 108 18.34 0.09 -1.13
CA LEU A 108 19.21 -0.50 -0.12
C LEU A 108 20.13 -1.58 -0.69
N ASN A 109 19.64 -2.39 -1.62
CA ASN A 109 20.45 -3.41 -2.26
C ASN A 109 21.56 -2.77 -3.11
N LEU A 110 21.25 -1.71 -3.86
CA LEU A 110 22.26 -0.97 -4.62
C LEU A 110 23.32 -0.37 -3.69
N LEU A 111 22.90 0.30 -2.61
CA LEU A 111 23.83 0.84 -1.61
C LEU A 111 24.72 -0.26 -1.02
N ASN A 112 24.14 -1.40 -0.64
CA ASN A 112 24.91 -2.54 -0.11
C ASN A 112 25.91 -3.09 -1.12
N GLN A 113 25.55 -3.15 -2.41
CA GLN A 113 26.46 -3.56 -3.48
C GLN A 113 27.61 -2.57 -3.62
N THR A 114 27.30 -1.26 -3.70
CA THR A 114 28.31 -0.21 -3.81
C THR A 114 29.24 -0.17 -2.59
N PHE A 115 28.72 -0.36 -1.38
CA PHE A 115 29.55 -0.46 -0.18
C PHE A 115 30.47 -1.69 -0.22
N LYS A 116 29.99 -2.85 -0.64
CA LYS A 116 30.83 -4.05 -0.78
C LYS A 116 31.92 -3.86 -1.83
N GLU A 117 31.63 -3.14 -2.90
CA GLU A 117 32.60 -2.80 -3.94
C GLU A 117 33.63 -1.78 -3.45
N ILE A 118 33.23 -0.75 -2.70
CA ILE A 118 34.13 0.32 -2.21
C ILE A 118 34.94 -0.10 -0.99
N GLN A 119 34.38 -0.90 -0.08
CA GLN A 119 35.00 -1.33 1.17
C GLN A 119 36.47 -1.83 1.03
N PRO A 120 36.85 -2.64 0.03
CA PRO A 120 38.25 -3.06 -0.13
C PRO A 120 39.21 -1.95 -0.55
N PHE A 121 38.71 -0.82 -1.07
CA PHE A 121 39.52 0.31 -1.55
C PHE A 121 39.75 1.38 -0.48
N VAL A 122 39.13 1.26 0.69
CA VAL A 122 39.25 2.21 1.80
C VAL A 122 40.26 1.68 2.82
N GLU A 123 41.41 2.35 2.95
CA GLU A 123 42.38 2.07 4.00
C GLU A 123 42.26 3.12 5.10
N TYR A 124 42.01 2.67 6.33
CA TYR A 124 41.87 3.54 7.50
C TYR A 124 43.23 3.70 8.18
N SER A 125 43.79 4.91 8.16
CA SER A 125 44.98 5.26 8.96
C SER A 125 44.57 5.86 10.31
N ALA A 126 45.41 5.72 11.33
CA ALA A 126 45.17 6.23 12.68
C ALA A 126 45.14 7.78 12.76
N ASP A 127 45.60 8.46 11.70
CA ASP A 127 45.77 9.92 11.63
C ASP A 127 44.53 10.64 11.04
N ASP A 128 43.36 10.00 11.09
CA ASP A 128 42.05 10.53 10.64
C ASP A 128 41.98 10.87 9.12
N THR A 129 42.94 10.36 8.33
CA THR A 129 42.97 10.47 6.87
C THR A 129 42.50 9.16 6.23
N THR A 130 41.44 9.24 5.41
CA THR A 130 40.97 8.10 4.60
C THR A 130 41.74 8.10 3.28
N ASN A 131 42.63 7.13 3.11
CA ASN A 131 43.32 6.95 1.85
C ASN A 131 42.48 6.00 0.98
N LEU A 132 41.94 6.51 -0.13
CA LEU A 132 41.28 5.68 -1.15
C LEU A 132 42.36 5.16 -2.10
N LYS A 133 42.61 3.85 -2.09
CA LYS A 133 43.45 3.22 -3.11
C LYS A 133 42.63 3.02 -4.37
N SER A 134 43.07 3.61 -5.49
CA SER A 134 42.46 3.36 -6.80
C SER A 134 42.41 1.86 -7.10
N PRO A 135 41.30 1.33 -7.66
CA PRO A 135 41.27 -0.04 -8.16
C PRO A 135 42.38 -0.20 -9.20
N ALA A 136 43.40 -0.99 -8.86
CA ALA A 136 44.60 -1.16 -9.65
C ALA A 136 44.27 -1.52 -11.11
N GLN A 137 44.63 -0.64 -12.04
CA GLN A 137 44.92 -1.07 -13.41
C GLN A 137 46.22 -1.88 -13.38
N PRO A 138 46.34 -2.96 -14.18
CA PRO A 138 47.58 -3.68 -14.29
C PRO A 138 48.62 -2.75 -14.91
N GLU A 139 49.64 -2.43 -14.09
CA GLU A 139 50.99 -1.98 -14.41
C GLU A 139 51.17 -1.27 -15.76
N ASP A 140 51.19 0.07 -15.73
CA ASP A 140 52.10 0.82 -16.59
C ASP A 140 52.87 1.81 -15.71
N GLN A 141 54.19 1.66 -15.73
CA GLN A 141 55.14 2.43 -14.95
C GLN A 141 55.24 3.85 -15.52
N ASN A 142 55.29 4.83 -14.62
CA ASN A 142 55.58 6.25 -14.84
C ASN A 142 54.40 7.16 -15.23
N MET A 143 53.76 7.74 -14.23
CA MET A 143 53.62 9.21 -14.05
C MET A 143 52.82 9.48 -12.78
N GLU A 144 53.39 10.31 -11.91
CA GLU A 144 52.79 10.78 -10.67
C GLU A 144 51.61 11.72 -10.97
N ASP A 145 50.44 11.17 -11.27
CA ASP A 145 49.19 11.92 -11.19
C ASP A 145 48.53 11.62 -9.83
N GLU A 146 49.14 12.15 -8.78
CA GLU A 146 48.55 12.21 -7.45
C GLU A 146 47.33 13.13 -7.50
N ILE A 147 46.14 12.57 -7.73
CA ILE A 147 44.89 13.33 -7.60
C ILE A 147 44.68 13.55 -6.10
N TYR A 148 45.06 14.75 -5.63
CA TYR A 148 44.73 15.25 -4.30
C TYR A 148 43.20 15.40 -4.18
N VAL A 149 42.53 14.32 -3.80
CA VAL A 149 41.15 14.41 -3.30
C VAL A 149 41.26 15.05 -1.93
N GLY A 150 41.11 16.38 -1.89
CA GLY A 150 41.13 17.14 -0.66
C GLY A 150 40.29 16.43 0.39
N SER A 151 40.92 16.17 1.55
CA SER A 151 40.34 15.54 2.73
C SER A 151 38.83 15.75 2.74
N ILE A 152 38.02 14.69 2.58
CA ILE A 152 36.64 14.79 3.05
C ILE A 152 36.83 14.93 4.56
N PRO A 153 36.63 16.13 5.13
CA PRO A 153 36.89 16.32 6.53
C PRO A 153 35.99 15.34 7.30
N PRO A 154 36.44 14.78 8.44
CA PRO A 154 35.50 14.15 9.35
C PRO A 154 34.33 15.12 9.51
N TYR A 155 33.09 14.62 9.33
CA TYR A 155 31.85 15.41 9.35
C TYR A 155 32.06 16.61 10.29
N SER A 156 31.97 17.85 9.79
CA SER A 156 32.29 19.01 10.64
C SER A 156 31.52 18.89 11.95
N MET A 157 32.11 19.26 13.09
CA MET A 157 31.43 19.13 14.39
C MET A 157 30.02 19.76 14.36
N GLN A 158 29.84 20.82 13.56
CA GLN A 158 28.55 21.44 13.28
C GLN A 158 27.56 20.51 12.57
N MET A 159 28.03 19.76 11.56
CA MET A 159 27.22 18.78 10.84
C MET A 159 26.92 17.55 11.69
N GLN A 160 27.86 17.04 12.50
CA GLN A 160 27.58 15.96 13.47
C GLN A 160 26.52 16.39 14.48
N ASN A 161 26.66 17.58 15.05
CA ASN A 161 25.68 18.15 15.96
C ASN A 161 24.32 18.38 15.28
N HIS A 162 24.31 18.76 14.00
CA HIS A 162 23.08 18.90 13.24
C HIS A 162 22.39 17.55 13.00
N VAL A 163 23.14 16.54 12.58
CA VAL A 163 22.64 15.16 12.38
C VAL A 163 22.11 14.59 13.69
N SER A 164 22.83 14.77 14.81
CA SER A 164 22.37 14.33 16.13
C SER A 164 21.04 15.01 16.51
N LYS A 165 20.90 16.32 16.28
CA LYS A 165 19.64 17.04 16.52
C LYS A 165 18.49 16.54 15.66
N LEU A 166 18.76 16.16 14.41
CA LEU A 166 17.74 15.59 13.52
C LEU A 166 17.28 14.21 14.01
N ILE A 167 18.22 13.37 14.47
CA ILE A 167 17.91 12.07 15.07
C ILE A 167 17.04 12.26 16.31
N ASP A 168 17.45 13.13 17.23
CA ASP A 168 16.68 13.45 18.45
C ASP A 168 15.27 13.97 18.12
N MET A 169 15.15 14.78 17.07
CA MET A 169 13.85 15.31 16.61
C MET A 169 12.95 14.20 16.07
N ILE A 170 13.50 13.28 15.28
CA ILE A 170 12.76 12.13 14.74
C ILE A 170 12.29 11.23 15.89
N ASP A 171 13.15 10.97 16.87
CA ASP A 171 12.81 10.16 18.03
C ASP A 171 11.72 10.82 18.87
N MET A 172 11.78 12.14 19.07
CA MET A 172 10.76 12.88 19.79
C MET A 172 9.41 12.86 19.06
N GLN A 173 9.39 13.09 17.74
CA GLN A 173 8.17 13.01 16.92
C GLN A 173 7.58 11.61 16.93
N THR A 174 8.43 10.58 16.85
CA THR A 174 8.01 9.18 16.86
C THR A 174 7.39 8.82 18.21
N ASN A 175 8.02 9.23 19.32
CA ASN A 175 7.49 8.99 20.66
C ASN A 175 6.17 9.74 20.91
N ALA A 176 6.04 10.98 20.44
CA ALA A 176 4.79 11.75 20.53
C ALA A 176 3.65 11.08 19.76
N LEU A 177 3.92 10.59 18.55
CA LEU A 177 2.94 9.87 17.73
C LEU A 177 2.50 8.55 18.40
N ILE A 178 3.45 7.83 19.01
CA ILE A 178 3.18 6.60 19.76
C ILE A 178 2.25 6.90 20.94
N GLN A 179 2.51 7.97 21.70
CA GLN A 179 1.66 8.39 22.81
C GLN A 179 0.26 8.81 22.35
N GLU A 180 0.14 9.59 21.27
CA GLU A 180 -1.18 9.97 20.75
C GLU A 180 -1.99 8.72 20.36
N LYS A 181 -1.36 7.76 19.71
CA LYS A 181 -2.00 6.49 19.34
C LYS A 181 -2.43 5.69 20.58
N GLN A 182 -1.60 5.62 21.61
CA GLN A 182 -1.96 4.95 22.88
C GLN A 182 -3.15 5.65 23.56
N ASN A 183 -3.17 6.98 23.59
CA ASN A 183 -4.26 7.76 24.15
C ASN A 183 -5.57 7.54 23.39
N ARG A 184 -5.53 7.50 22.05
CA ARG A 184 -6.70 7.18 21.22
C ARG A 184 -7.25 5.80 21.53
N ILE A 185 -6.37 4.80 21.68
CA ILE A 185 -6.75 3.43 22.02
C ILE A 185 -7.42 3.38 23.41
N GLN A 186 -6.87 4.09 24.40
CA GLN A 186 -7.47 4.16 25.73
C GLN A 186 -8.84 4.86 25.74
N GLN A 187 -8.97 5.99 25.01
CA GLN A 187 -10.26 6.68 24.87
C GLN A 187 -11.30 5.79 24.19
N GLN A 188 -10.90 5.05 23.15
CA GLN A 188 -11.80 4.13 22.47
C GLN A 188 -12.24 2.98 23.39
N GLN A 189 -11.34 2.44 24.22
CA GLN A 189 -11.70 1.45 25.24
C GLN A 189 -12.64 2.03 26.31
N GLN A 190 -12.41 3.25 26.79
CA GLN A 190 -13.30 3.91 27.75
C GLN A 190 -14.69 4.18 27.15
N GLN A 191 -14.78 4.61 25.89
CA GLN A 191 -16.05 4.78 25.20
C GLN A 191 -16.79 3.44 25.04
N LEU A 192 -16.08 2.35 24.71
CA LEU A 192 -16.66 1.01 24.67
C LEU A 192 -17.19 0.57 26.04
N MET A 193 -16.45 0.80 27.13
CA MET A 193 -16.92 0.49 28.49
C MET A 193 -18.12 1.35 28.92
N ALA A 194 -18.13 2.65 28.58
CA ALA A 194 -19.23 3.56 28.88
C ALA A 194 -20.51 3.18 28.14
N THR A 195 -20.41 2.82 26.85
CA THR A 195 -21.58 2.33 26.08
C THR A 195 -22.12 1.00 26.61
N MET A 196 -21.26 0.11 27.12
CA MET A 196 -21.71 -1.14 27.77
C MET A 196 -22.43 -0.90 29.10
N SER A 197 -21.99 0.08 29.90
CA SER A 197 -22.61 0.41 31.19
C SER A 197 -23.91 1.22 31.06
N THR A 198 -24.09 2.01 29.99
CA THR A 198 -25.38 2.65 29.69
C THR A 198 -26.44 1.67 29.21
N THR A 199 -26.05 0.52 28.64
CA THR A 199 -27.00 -0.50 28.15
C THR A 199 -27.53 -1.39 29.28
N SER A 200 -26.87 -1.44 30.43
CA SER A 200 -27.33 -2.17 31.63
C SER A 200 -28.23 -1.36 32.58
N GLY A 201 -28.48 -0.08 32.29
CA GLY A 201 -29.21 0.85 33.19
C GLY A 201 -30.60 1.28 32.73
N THR A 202 -31.12 0.78 31.61
CA THR A 202 -32.50 1.09 31.18
C THR A 202 -33.46 0.11 31.84
N GLU A 203 -33.87 0.45 33.06
CA GLU A 203 -35.01 -0.15 33.74
C GLU A 203 -36.23 -0.05 32.82
N VAL A 204 -36.78 -1.21 32.44
CA VAL A 204 -38.00 -1.29 31.62
C VAL A 204 -39.16 -0.83 32.49
N VAL A 205 -39.49 0.46 32.41
CA VAL A 205 -40.74 1.00 32.94
C VAL A 205 -41.88 0.43 32.09
N LEU A 206 -42.51 -0.62 32.60
CA LEU A 206 -43.78 -1.14 32.08
C LEU A 206 -44.85 -0.04 32.10
N PRO A 207 -45.62 0.16 31.01
CA PRO A 207 -46.74 1.09 31.04
C PRO A 207 -47.87 0.57 31.96
N PRO A 208 -48.63 1.47 32.61
CA PRO A 208 -49.69 1.07 33.54
C PRO A 208 -50.86 0.41 32.78
N ASN A 209 -51.37 -0.66 33.39
CA ASN A 209 -52.50 -1.46 32.89
C ASN A 209 -53.80 -0.62 32.89
N PRO A 210 -54.63 -0.65 31.84
CA PRO A 210 -55.91 0.05 31.84
C PRO A 210 -56.92 -0.60 32.80
N PRO A 211 -57.82 0.18 33.43
CA PRO A 211 -58.80 -0.35 34.37
C PRO A 211 -59.84 -1.22 33.65
N HIS A 212 -60.15 -2.36 34.26
CA HIS A 212 -61.24 -3.23 33.86
C HIS A 212 -62.59 -2.52 34.01
N PHE A 213 -63.36 -2.51 32.92
CA PHE A 213 -64.82 -2.52 32.92
C PHE A 213 -65.28 -3.61 31.95
#